data_AF-A0AAD2GZ79-F1
#
_entry.id   AF-A0AAD2GZ79-F1
#
_cell.length_a   1.000
_cell.length_b   1.000
_cell.length_c   1.000
_cell.angle_alpha   90.00
_cell.angle_beta   90.00
_cell.angle_gamma   90.00
#
_symmetry.space_group_name_H-M   'P 1'
#
loop_
_entity.id
_entity.type
_entity.pdbx_description
1 polymer ?
#
loop_
_entity_poly.entity_id
_entity_poly.type
_entity_poly.pdbx_seq_one_letter_code
_entity_poly.pdbx_strand_id
1 'polypeptide(L)'
;MPLNERRETGEVHCDEREESDYDLSLFRSNDVSIGIDASRVGNEARFVNDYRGVPAQERANAAFVEDRVGQLRIRIESTRMIKKGAAVHGDLISDDVDYVTGEEILVSYGKTWWKARTGT
;
A
#
# COMPACT_ATOMS: atom_id res chain seq x y z
N MET A 1 10.60 -5.87 -28.26
CA MET A 1 10.00 -6.68 -27.16
C MET A 1 8.73 -5.98 -26.72
N PRO A 2 7.58 -6.67 -26.62
CA PRO A 2 6.34 -6.03 -26.20
C PRO A 2 6.35 -5.80 -24.67
N LEU A 3 5.70 -4.71 -24.24
CA LEU A 3 5.81 -4.06 -22.93
C LEU A 3 5.02 -4.74 -21.78
N ASN A 4 4.67 -6.02 -21.93
CA ASN A 4 3.53 -6.65 -21.24
C ASN A 4 3.89 -7.78 -20.27
N GLU A 5 5.13 -7.86 -19.79
CA GLU A 5 5.46 -8.68 -18.61
C GLU A 5 6.31 -7.88 -17.62
N ARG A 6 5.66 -7.06 -16.78
CA ARG A 6 6.24 -6.77 -15.45
C ARG A 6 5.57 -7.69 -14.46
N ARG A 7 6.16 -8.88 -14.31
CA ARG A 7 5.86 -9.88 -13.28
C ARG A 7 6.41 -9.43 -11.92
N GLU A 8 5.91 -8.32 -11.39
CA GLU A 8 6.33 -7.80 -10.08
C GLU A 8 5.14 -7.72 -9.12
N THR A 9 4.21 -8.66 -9.25
CA THR A 9 3.13 -8.91 -8.29
C THR A 9 3.53 -10.08 -7.40
N GLY A 10 3.10 -10.07 -6.14
CA GLY A 10 3.33 -11.20 -5.22
C GLY A 10 2.65 -12.49 -5.67
N GLU A 11 2.83 -13.55 -4.87
CA GLU A 11 2.23 -14.86 -5.13
C GLU A 11 0.72 -14.80 -4.94
N VAL A 12 -0.06 -15.18 -5.97
CA VAL A 12 -1.53 -15.27 -5.86
C VAL A 12 -1.90 -16.60 -5.22
N HIS A 13 -2.80 -16.58 -4.23
CA HIS A 13 -3.28 -17.79 -3.55
C HIS A 13 -4.76 -17.70 -3.18
N CYS A 14 -5.34 -18.87 -2.86
CA CYS A 14 -6.72 -18.99 -2.39
C CYS A 14 -6.86 -19.49 -0.93
N ASP A 15 -5.73 -19.78 -0.27
CA ASP A 15 -5.67 -20.30 1.09
C ASP A 15 -5.31 -19.21 2.10
N GLU A 16 -5.52 -19.46 3.39
CA GLU A 16 -5.12 -18.52 4.45
C GLU A 16 -3.59 -18.56 4.68
N ARG A 17 -2.99 -17.38 4.90
CA ARG A 17 -1.54 -17.20 5.14
C ARG A 17 -1.31 -16.58 6.52
N GLU A 18 -1.72 -17.28 7.57
CA GLU A 18 -1.70 -16.76 8.95
C GLU A 18 -0.32 -16.23 9.39
N GLU A 19 0.75 -16.82 8.88
CA GLU A 19 2.13 -16.47 9.22
C GLU A 19 2.73 -15.36 8.34
N SER A 20 2.03 -14.90 7.28
CA SER A 20 2.57 -13.85 6.40
C SER A 20 2.16 -12.45 6.87
N ASP A 21 3.16 -11.60 7.11
CA ASP A 21 2.97 -10.15 7.29
C ASP A 21 2.74 -9.40 5.97
N TYR A 22 2.87 -10.10 4.84
CA TYR A 22 2.81 -9.53 3.50
C TYR A 22 1.62 -10.07 2.68
N ASP A 23 0.68 -10.77 3.32
CA ASP A 23 -0.56 -11.22 2.70
C ASP A 23 -1.61 -10.10 2.67
N LEU A 24 -2.12 -9.83 1.47
CA LEU A 24 -3.16 -8.85 1.20
C LEU A 24 -4.36 -9.52 0.52
N SER A 25 -5.53 -9.44 1.17
CA SER A 25 -6.79 -9.88 0.58
C SER A 25 -7.21 -8.99 -0.58
N LEU A 26 -7.34 -9.57 -1.78
CA LEU A 26 -7.86 -8.89 -2.97
C LEU A 26 -9.38 -9.02 -3.09
N PHE A 27 -9.90 -10.19 -2.78
CA PHE A 27 -11.30 -10.53 -2.96
C PHE A 27 -11.69 -11.59 -1.96
N ARG A 28 -12.85 -11.40 -1.30
CA ARG A 28 -13.42 -12.40 -0.42
C ARG A 28 -14.92 -12.48 -0.64
N SER A 29 -15.40 -13.67 -0.93
CA SER A 29 -16.81 -14.08 -0.91
C SER A 29 -16.99 -15.25 0.06
N ASN A 30 -18.20 -15.80 0.17
CA ASN A 30 -18.48 -16.90 1.09
C ASN A 30 -17.66 -18.17 0.80
N ASP A 31 -17.36 -18.43 -0.47
CA ASP A 31 -16.74 -19.68 -0.92
C ASP A 31 -15.32 -19.47 -1.49
N VAL A 32 -14.92 -18.22 -1.73
CA VAL A 32 -13.66 -17.89 -2.40
C VAL A 32 -12.97 -16.73 -1.69
N SER A 33 -11.72 -16.95 -1.28
CA SER A 33 -10.80 -15.92 -0.85
C SER A 33 -9.64 -15.88 -1.83
N ILE A 34 -9.25 -14.69 -2.31
CA ILE A 34 -8.10 -14.50 -3.20
C ILE A 34 -7.19 -13.49 -2.52
N GLY A 35 -5.94 -13.87 -2.29
CA GLY A 35 -4.90 -13.04 -1.71
C GLY A 35 -3.68 -12.89 -2.62
N ILE A 36 -2.86 -11.89 -2.31
CA ILE A 36 -1.49 -11.76 -2.81
C ILE A 36 -0.55 -11.78 -1.61
N ASP A 37 0.37 -12.74 -1.59
CA ASP A 37 1.46 -12.77 -0.63
C ASP A 37 2.74 -12.20 -1.24
N ALA A 38 3.19 -11.06 -0.72
CA ALA A 38 4.42 -10.39 -1.14
C ALA A 38 5.66 -10.77 -0.29
N SER A 39 5.60 -11.84 0.49
CA SER A 39 6.69 -12.26 1.39
C SER A 39 7.99 -12.60 0.65
N ARG A 40 7.89 -13.25 -0.52
CA ARG A 40 9.05 -13.74 -1.30
C ARG A 40 9.31 -12.96 -2.59
N VAL A 41 8.24 -12.44 -3.21
CA VAL A 41 8.29 -11.72 -4.49
C VAL A 41 7.26 -10.59 -4.41
N GLY A 42 7.57 -9.41 -4.95
CA GLY A 42 6.66 -8.28 -4.99
C GLY A 42 7.39 -6.98 -5.35
N ASN A 43 6.63 -5.97 -5.77
CA ASN A 43 7.15 -4.63 -6.03
C ASN A 43 7.32 -3.81 -4.74
N GLU A 44 7.60 -2.51 -4.89
CA GLU A 44 7.87 -1.58 -3.80
C GLU A 44 6.72 -1.43 -2.79
N ALA A 45 5.47 -1.75 -3.20
CA ALA A 45 4.31 -1.63 -2.33
C ALA A 45 4.44 -2.49 -1.05
N ARG A 46 5.20 -3.59 -1.11
CA ARG A 46 5.45 -4.47 0.04
C ARG A 46 6.20 -3.77 1.19
N PHE A 47 6.87 -2.64 0.93
CA PHE A 47 7.63 -1.91 1.94
C PHE A 47 6.85 -0.76 2.59
N VAL A 48 5.58 -0.57 2.23
CA VAL A 48 4.75 0.51 2.80
C VAL A 48 4.26 0.12 4.19
N ASN A 49 4.62 0.93 5.19
CA ASN A 49 4.34 0.66 6.60
C ASN A 49 2.93 1.11 7.04
N ASP A 50 2.43 0.51 8.13
CA ASP A 50 1.26 1.04 8.85
C ASP A 50 1.67 2.27 9.65
N TYR A 51 0.88 3.35 9.56
CA TYR A 51 1.19 4.61 10.23
C TYR A 51 1.36 4.47 11.76
N ARG A 52 0.72 3.48 12.40
CA ARG A 52 0.80 3.29 13.86
C ARG A 52 2.18 2.84 14.33
N GLY A 53 3.00 2.28 13.43
CA GLY A 53 4.37 1.89 13.71
C GLY A 53 5.37 3.04 13.62
N VAL A 54 4.97 4.21 13.11
CA VAL A 54 5.87 5.33 12.84
C VAL A 54 5.69 6.45 13.86
N PRO A 55 6.74 6.83 14.61
CA PRO A 55 6.66 7.92 15.58
C PRO A 55 6.18 9.24 14.95
N ALA A 56 5.41 10.01 15.71
CA ALA A 56 4.81 11.29 15.30
C ALA A 56 3.77 11.22 14.17
N GLN A 57 3.40 10.04 13.68
CA GLN A 57 2.36 9.88 12.67
C GLN A 57 1.02 9.52 13.31
N GLU A 58 0.05 10.45 13.23
CA GLU A 58 -1.28 10.26 13.81
C GLU A 58 -2.27 9.56 12.88
N ARG A 59 -1.99 9.57 11.56
CA ARG A 59 -2.87 9.03 10.52
C ARG A 59 -2.09 8.56 9.29
N ALA A 60 -2.70 7.66 8.52
CA ALA A 60 -2.22 7.27 7.21
C ALA A 60 -2.25 8.46 6.22
N ASN A 61 -1.26 8.53 5.34
CA ASN A 61 -1.16 9.52 4.25
C ASN A 61 -1.30 8.87 2.84
N ALA A 62 -1.60 7.57 2.82
CA ALA A 62 -1.94 6.79 1.65
C ALA A 62 -3.00 5.73 1.98
N ALA A 63 -3.66 5.21 0.95
CA ALA A 63 -4.70 4.19 1.06
C ALA A 63 -4.52 3.09 0.01
N PHE A 64 -4.96 1.88 0.37
CA PHE A 64 -5.20 0.82 -0.59
C PHE A 64 -6.45 1.14 -1.40
N VAL A 65 -6.32 1.10 -2.72
CA VAL A 65 -7.42 1.36 -3.66
C VAL A 65 -7.52 0.18 -4.62
N GLU A 66 -8.72 -0.32 -4.80
CA GLU A 66 -9.01 -1.38 -5.75
C GLU A 66 -9.02 -0.85 -7.18
N ASP A 67 -8.37 -1.57 -8.08
CA ASP A 67 -8.38 -1.32 -9.52
C ASP A 67 -8.86 -2.57 -10.25
N ARG A 68 -9.80 -2.40 -11.17
CA ARG A 68 -10.41 -3.48 -11.96
C ARG A 68 -10.19 -3.32 -13.46
N VAL A 69 -9.31 -2.42 -13.89
CA VAL A 69 -9.05 -2.20 -15.32
C VAL A 69 -8.25 -3.38 -15.89
N GLY A 70 -8.95 -4.32 -16.51
CA GLY A 70 -8.41 -5.51 -17.17
C GLY A 70 -8.00 -6.66 -16.22
N GLN A 71 -7.63 -6.35 -14.98
CA GLN A 71 -7.31 -7.31 -13.92
C GLN A 71 -7.72 -6.72 -12.56
N LEU A 72 -8.05 -7.57 -11.59
CA LEU A 72 -8.23 -7.14 -10.20
C LEU A 72 -6.86 -6.92 -9.55
N ARG A 73 -6.64 -5.72 -9.01
CA ARG A 73 -5.39 -5.29 -8.37
C ARG A 73 -5.68 -4.39 -7.19
N ILE A 74 -4.70 -4.26 -6.31
CA ILE A 74 -4.63 -3.17 -5.32
C ILE A 74 -3.49 -2.24 -5.70
N ARG A 75 -3.76 -0.95 -5.65
CA ARG A 75 -2.80 0.14 -5.80
C ARG A 75 -2.74 0.93 -4.50
N ILE A 76 -1.60 1.57 -4.27
CA ILE A 76 -1.43 2.51 -3.16
C ILE A 76 -1.54 3.91 -3.73
N GLU A 77 -2.49 4.68 -3.21
CA GLU A 77 -2.68 6.08 -3.60
C GLU A 77 -2.46 6.98 -2.40
N SER A 78 -1.72 8.08 -2.59
CA SER A 78 -1.65 9.09 -1.54
C SER A 78 -2.99 9.77 -1.35
N THR A 79 -3.36 10.01 -0.10
CA THR A 79 -4.60 10.71 0.28
C THR A 79 -4.45 12.23 0.25
N ARG A 80 -3.23 12.73 -0.01
CA ARG A 80 -2.92 14.15 -0.22
C ARG A 80 -2.00 14.32 -1.42
N MET A 81 -1.89 15.55 -1.93
CA MET A 81 -1.03 15.84 -3.07
C MET A 81 0.46 15.77 -2.67
N ILE A 82 1.13 14.66 -2.96
CA ILE A 82 2.59 14.53 -2.85
C ILE A 82 3.18 14.87 -4.22
N LYS A 83 3.80 16.06 -4.39
CA LYS A 83 4.63 16.32 -5.58
C LYS A 83 5.91 15.49 -5.49
N LYS A 84 6.25 14.75 -6.55
CA LYS A 84 7.62 14.28 -6.80
C LYS A 84 8.51 15.52 -6.76
N GLY A 85 9.48 15.58 -5.85
CA GLY A 85 10.27 16.78 -5.57
C GLY A 85 10.59 17.57 -6.83
N ALA A 86 9.94 18.72 -7.02
CA ALA A 86 10.46 19.72 -7.93
C ALA A 86 11.78 20.14 -7.30
N ALA A 87 12.85 20.14 -8.10
CA ALA A 87 14.14 20.64 -7.69
C ALA A 87 13.95 21.96 -6.92
N VAL A 88 14.62 22.08 -5.78
CA VAL A 88 14.76 23.34 -5.07
C VAL A 88 15.47 24.31 -6.02
N HIS A 89 14.69 25.02 -6.81
CA HIS A 89 15.08 26.27 -7.43
C HIS A 89 13.88 27.20 -7.35
N GLY A 90 14.15 28.37 -6.79
CA GLY A 90 13.16 29.30 -6.27
C GLY A 90 11.98 29.54 -7.19
N ASP A 91 10.80 29.59 -6.57
CA ASP A 91 9.78 30.62 -6.74
C ASP A 91 8.36 30.04 -6.62
N LEU A 92 7.65 30.60 -5.64
CA LEU A 92 6.19 30.61 -5.48
C LEU A 92 5.53 29.26 -5.16
N ILE A 93 5.62 28.88 -3.89
CA ILE A 93 4.66 27.96 -3.26
C ILE A 93 3.49 28.81 -2.77
N SER A 94 2.28 28.51 -3.24
CA SER A 94 1.03 29.08 -2.72
C SER A 94 0.75 28.54 -1.31
N ASP A 95 0.35 29.43 -0.39
CA ASP A 95 0.15 29.15 1.05
C ASP A 95 -0.98 28.13 1.37
N ASP A 96 -1.80 27.73 0.40
CA ASP A 96 -3.03 26.97 0.62
C ASP A 96 -2.95 25.45 0.35
N VAL A 97 -1.76 24.90 0.05
CA VAL A 97 -1.60 23.46 -0.18
C VAL A 97 -0.32 22.95 0.49
N ASP A 98 -0.47 22.14 1.54
CA ASP A 98 0.63 21.46 2.22
C ASP A 98 1.29 20.44 1.29
N TYR A 99 2.27 20.90 0.52
CA TYR A 99 3.14 20.06 -0.28
C TYR A 99 4.26 19.51 0.61
N VAL A 100 4.27 18.21 0.90
CA VAL A 100 5.29 17.63 1.77
C VAL A 100 6.09 16.57 1.02
N THR A 101 7.32 16.92 0.65
CA THR A 101 8.31 16.00 0.08
C THR A 101 9.13 15.36 1.18
N GLY A 102 9.42 14.06 1.08
CA GLY A 102 10.33 13.37 2.01
C GLY A 102 9.67 12.72 3.22
N GLU A 103 8.35 12.82 3.35
CA GLU A 103 7.60 11.98 4.30
C GLU A 103 7.51 10.53 3.80
N GLU A 104 7.49 9.61 4.75
CA GLU A 104 7.23 8.21 4.51
C GLU A 104 5.78 8.00 4.03
N ILE A 105 5.59 7.12 3.04
CA ILE A 105 4.26 6.69 2.60
C ILE A 105 3.74 5.67 3.61
N LEU A 106 2.59 5.96 4.20
CA LEU A 106 2.00 5.20 5.30
C LEU A 106 0.53 4.90 5.04
N VAL A 107 0.16 3.64 5.23
CA VAL A 107 -1.22 3.14 5.07
C VAL A 107 -1.79 2.69 6.40
N SER A 108 -3.01 2.16 6.39
CA SER A 108 -3.58 1.41 7.51
C SER A 108 -3.77 -0.05 7.08
N TYR A 109 -3.10 -0.99 7.73
CA TYR A 109 -3.26 -2.43 7.51
C TYR A 109 -4.64 -2.95 7.95
N GLY A 110 -5.34 -2.17 8.80
CA GLY A 110 -6.70 -2.46 9.21
C GLY A 110 -6.80 -3.15 10.56
N LYS A 111 -7.98 -3.05 11.18
CA LYS A 111 -8.20 -3.48 12.57
C LYS A 111 -7.98 -4.98 12.77
N THR A 112 -8.37 -5.80 11.81
CA THR A 112 -8.25 -7.27 11.90
C THR A 112 -6.78 -7.70 11.89
N TRP A 113 -5.95 -7.07 11.04
CA TRP A 113 -4.51 -7.34 10.98
C TRP A 113 -3.83 -7.08 12.33
N TRP A 114 -4.17 -5.95 12.97
CA TRP A 114 -3.64 -5.61 14.30
C TRP A 114 -4.15 -6.56 15.37
N LYS A 115 -5.45 -6.90 15.39
CA LYS A 115 -6.00 -7.86 16.36
C LYS A 115 -5.30 -9.21 16.35
N ALA A 116 -4.87 -9.68 15.18
CA ALA A 116 -4.14 -10.95 15.05
C ALA A 116 -2.74 -10.90 15.68
N ARG A 117 -2.13 -9.70 15.78
CA ARG A 117 -0.74 -9.50 16.21
C ARG A 117 -0.60 -8.89 17.60
N THR A 118 -1.64 -8.21 18.10
CA THR A 118 -1.72 -7.72 19.48
C THR A 118 -2.41 -8.73 20.39
N GLY A 119 -2.34 -10.03 20.07
CA GLY A 119 -3.03 -11.08 20.81
C GLY A 119 -2.58 -11.15 22.27
N THR A 120 -3.49 -10.72 23.16
CA THR A 120 -3.44 -10.61 24.64
C THR A 120 -2.85 -9.33 25.20
#